data_AF-A0AAD3HHI0-F1
#
_entry.id   AF-A0AAD3HHI0-F1
#
_cell.length_a   1.000
_cell.length_b   1.000
_cell.length_c   1.000
_cell.angle_alpha   90.00
_cell.angle_beta   90.00
_cell.angle_gamma   90.00
#
_symmetry.space_group_name_H-M   'P 1'
#
loop_
_entity.id
_entity.type
_entity.pdbx_description
1 polymer ?
#
loop_
_entity_poly.entity_id
_entity_poly.type
_entity_poly.pdbx_seq_one_letter_code
_entity_poly.pdbx_strand_id
1 'polypeptide(L)'
;LREHISRHQAHIRPSAPLFDVDAALSSWTLDELEEQGGLAASLGFTSRQQYHEAACSLPLLPDIRTPTLVLLAEDDPFLGAQPTSQCAANPSTLLALTRRG
;
A
#
# COMPACT_ATOMS: atom_id res chain seq x y z
N LEU A 1 -3.83 15.49 2.98
CA LEU A 1 -4.95 14.56 2.65
C LEU A 1 -6.31 15.13 3.05
N ARG A 2 -6.56 15.49 4.33
CA ARG A 2 -7.84 16.08 4.78
C ARG A 2 -8.28 17.32 3.98
N GLU A 3 -7.37 18.25 3.70
CA GLU A 3 -7.67 19.41 2.85
C GLU A 3 -8.11 19.02 1.43
N HIS A 4 -7.50 17.97 0.87
CA HIS A 4 -7.86 17.46 -0.46
C HIS A 4 -9.27 16.86 -0.43
N ILE A 5 -9.57 16.01 0.56
CA ILE A 5 -10.91 15.44 0.76
C ILE A 5 -11.95 16.55 0.94
N SER A 6 -11.66 17.56 1.76
CA SER A 6 -12.55 18.70 2.00
C SER A 6 -12.83 19.49 0.73
N ARG A 7 -11.80 19.77 -0.07
CA ARG A 7 -11.92 20.49 -1.35
C ARG A 7 -12.74 19.73 -2.38
N HIS A 8 -12.64 18.40 -2.39
CA HIS A 8 -13.23 17.56 -3.44
C HIS A 8 -14.44 16.73 -2.98
N GLN A 9 -14.97 16.96 -1.78
CA GLN A 9 -16.08 16.17 -1.22
C GLN A 9 -17.31 16.06 -2.12
N ALA A 10 -17.64 17.12 -2.87
CA ALA A 10 -18.79 17.13 -3.78
C ALA A 10 -18.65 16.11 -4.92
N HIS A 11 -17.42 15.79 -5.32
CA HIS A 11 -17.13 14.73 -6.30
C HIS A 11 -16.92 13.38 -5.63
N ILE A 12 -16.29 13.32 -4.46
CA ILE A 12 -15.99 12.06 -3.78
C ILE A 12 -17.29 11.33 -3.38
N ARG A 13 -18.25 12.04 -2.78
CA ARG A 13 -19.50 11.44 -2.28
C ARG A 13 -20.27 10.62 -3.35
N PRO A 14 -20.54 11.14 -4.56
CA PRO A 14 -21.22 10.36 -5.58
C PRO A 14 -20.33 9.27 -6.22
N SER A 15 -19.02 9.46 -6.29
CA SER A 15 -18.10 8.53 -6.96
C SER A 15 -17.65 7.35 -6.08
N ALA A 16 -17.66 7.53 -4.76
CA ALA A 16 -17.25 6.53 -3.78
C ALA A 16 -18.29 6.45 -2.66
N PRO A 17 -19.48 5.86 -2.90
CA PRO A 17 -20.59 5.87 -1.95
C PRO A 17 -20.31 5.10 -0.65
N LEU A 18 -19.30 4.22 -0.65
CA LEU A 18 -18.83 3.48 0.52
C LEU A 18 -17.72 4.21 1.29
N PHE A 19 -17.25 5.36 0.78
CA PHE A 19 -16.26 6.19 1.46
C PHE A 19 -16.96 7.25 2.31
N ASP A 20 -16.85 7.13 3.63
CA ASP A 20 -17.42 8.09 4.57
C ASP A 20 -16.52 9.33 4.66
N VAL A 21 -16.89 10.35 3.88
CA VAL A 21 -16.17 11.62 3.82
C VAL A 21 -16.17 12.34 5.16
N ASP A 22 -17.24 12.25 5.94
CA ASP A 22 -17.36 12.97 7.21
C ASP A 22 -16.48 12.31 8.28
N ALA A 23 -16.50 10.96 8.35
CA ALA A 23 -15.58 10.20 9.19
C ALA A 23 -14.12 10.48 8.81
N ALA A 24 -13.78 10.40 7.52
CA ALA A 24 -12.42 10.67 7.02
C ALA A 24 -11.92 12.10 7.33
N LEU A 25 -12.83 13.09 7.31
CA LEU A 25 -12.50 14.47 7.69
C LEU A 25 -12.33 14.65 9.20
N SER A 26 -12.88 13.76 10.01
CA SER A 26 -12.75 13.76 11.48
C SER A 26 -11.51 13.00 12.00
N SER A 27 -10.97 12.07 11.19
CA SER A 27 -9.79 11.27 11.53
C SER A 27 -8.51 12.10 11.70
N TRP A 28 -7.65 11.67 12.62
CA TRP A 28 -6.39 12.34 12.94
C TRP A 28 -5.16 11.62 12.43
N THR A 29 -5.25 10.30 12.24
CA THR A 29 -4.19 9.48 11.66
C THR A 29 -4.58 8.96 10.27
N LEU A 30 -3.58 8.51 9.50
CA LEU A 30 -3.83 7.84 8.22
C LEU A 30 -4.58 6.52 8.44
N ASP A 31 -4.18 5.75 9.45
CA ASP A 31 -4.84 4.49 9.79
C ASP A 31 -6.32 4.71 10.13
N GLU A 32 -6.63 5.72 10.94
CA GLU A 32 -8.03 6.10 11.24
C GLU A 32 -8.77 6.54 9.99
N LEU A 33 -8.14 7.30 9.09
CA LEU A 33 -8.77 7.76 7.86
C LEU A 33 -9.09 6.57 6.94
N GLU A 34 -8.19 5.60 6.81
CA GLU A 34 -8.40 4.42 5.97
C GLU A 34 -9.48 3.51 6.54
N GLU A 35 -9.46 3.29 7.85
CA GLU A 35 -10.40 2.41 8.55
C GLU A 35 -11.79 3.07 8.68
N GLN A 36 -11.87 4.27 9.26
CA GLN A 36 -13.13 4.97 9.53
C GLN A 36 -13.70 5.62 8.27
N GLY A 37 -12.84 6.13 7.38
CA GLY A 37 -13.26 6.66 6.09
C GLY A 37 -13.72 5.57 5.11
N GLY A 38 -13.51 4.28 5.43
CA GLY A 38 -13.99 3.18 4.62
C GLY A 38 -13.24 3.05 3.29
N LEU A 39 -11.95 3.42 3.23
CA LEU A 39 -11.16 3.31 2.00
C LEU A 39 -11.12 1.87 1.49
N ALA A 40 -10.84 0.91 2.39
CA ALA A 40 -10.83 -0.51 2.05
C ALA A 40 -12.20 -0.97 1.51
N ALA A 41 -13.29 -0.57 2.16
CA ALA A 41 -14.66 -0.88 1.72
C ALA A 41 -14.97 -0.30 0.34
N SER A 42 -14.53 0.93 0.06
CA SER A 42 -14.68 1.56 -1.25
C SER A 42 -13.96 0.82 -2.39
N LEU A 43 -12.94 0.02 -2.04
CA LEU A 43 -12.18 -0.82 -2.95
C LEU A 43 -12.65 -2.29 -2.94
N GLY A 44 -13.74 -2.60 -2.23
CA GLY A 44 -14.33 -3.95 -2.17
C GLY A 44 -13.70 -4.90 -1.13
N PHE A 45 -12.87 -4.37 -0.22
CA PHE A 45 -12.26 -5.15 0.86
C PHE A 45 -13.06 -5.02 2.16
N THR A 46 -13.03 -6.06 2.98
CA THR A 46 -13.76 -6.13 4.26
C THR A 46 -13.03 -5.40 5.40
N SER A 47 -11.72 -5.21 5.28
CA SER A 47 -10.90 -4.48 6.24
C SER A 47 -9.67 -3.87 5.58
N ARG A 48 -9.07 -2.88 6.26
CA ARG A 48 -7.79 -2.30 5.87
C ARG A 48 -6.68 -3.36 5.79
N GLN A 49 -6.66 -4.30 6.73
CA GLN A 49 -5.70 -5.40 6.72
C GLN A 49 -5.84 -6.26 5.45
N GLN A 50 -7.07 -6.65 5.09
CA GLN A 50 -7.29 -7.46 3.89
C GLN A 50 -6.84 -6.72 2.63
N TYR A 51 -7.11 -5.41 2.56
CA TYR A 51 -6.62 -4.56 1.47
C TYR A 51 -5.09 -4.60 1.35
N HIS A 52 -4.36 -4.39 2.45
CA HIS A 52 -2.90 -4.41 2.42
C HIS A 52 -2.33 -5.79 2.11
N GLU A 53 -2.93 -6.87 2.63
CA GLU A 53 -2.51 -8.24 2.30
C GLU A 53 -2.65 -8.53 0.80
N ALA A 54 -3.75 -8.09 0.19
CA ALA A 54 -3.98 -8.26 -1.24
C ALA A 54 -3.13 -7.32 -2.12
N ALA A 55 -2.86 -6.09 -1.66
CA ALA A 55 -2.05 -5.12 -2.38
C ALA A 55 -0.53 -5.37 -2.23
N CYS A 56 -0.12 -6.17 -1.26
CA CYS A 56 1.28 -6.49 -1.02
C CYS A 56 1.84 -7.38 -2.14
N SER A 57 2.87 -6.90 -2.84
CA SER A 57 3.53 -7.68 -3.89
C SER A 57 4.57 -8.68 -3.36
N LEU A 58 4.92 -8.61 -2.07
CA LEU A 58 5.93 -9.49 -1.46
C LEU A 58 5.64 -10.99 -1.67
N PRO A 59 4.40 -11.48 -1.52
CA PRO A 59 4.06 -12.88 -1.78
C PRO A 59 4.13 -13.28 -3.25
N LEU A 60 4.17 -12.31 -4.19
CA LEU A 60 4.20 -12.55 -5.63
C LEU A 60 5.63 -12.66 -6.19
N LEU A 61 6.66 -12.24 -5.44
CA LEU A 61 8.05 -12.31 -5.88
C LEU A 61 8.51 -13.74 -6.25
N PRO A 62 8.09 -14.81 -5.53
CA PRO A 62 8.42 -16.17 -5.93
C PRO A 62 7.88 -16.60 -7.30
N ASP A 63 6.84 -15.95 -7.81
CA ASP A 63 6.18 -16.31 -9.08
C ASP A 63 6.74 -15.56 -10.30
N ILE A 64 7.68 -14.63 -10.11
CA ILE A 64 8.32 -13.89 -11.20
C ILE A 64 9.08 -14.87 -12.12
N ARG A 65 8.80 -14.81 -13.43
CA ARG A 65 9.46 -15.65 -14.46
C ARG A 65 10.40 -14.88 -15.38
N THR A 66 10.26 -13.56 -15.41
CA THR A 66 11.12 -12.67 -16.18
C THR A 66 12.32 -12.28 -15.31
N PRO A 67 13.56 -12.36 -15.82
CA PRO A 67 14.73 -11.89 -15.09
C PRO A 67 14.51 -10.47 -14.55
N THR A 68 14.51 -10.33 -13.22
CA THR A 68 14.14 -9.10 -12.52
C THR A 68 15.21 -8.74 -11.49
N LEU A 69 15.76 -7.53 -11.60
CA LEU A 69 16.63 -6.96 -10.59
C LEU A 69 15.78 -6.15 -9.60
N VAL A 70 15.85 -6.51 -8.32
CA VAL A 70 15.25 -5.77 -7.21
C VAL A 70 16.36 -4.93 -6.57
N LEU A 71 16.30 -3.61 -6.72
CA LEU A 71 17.31 -2.69 -6.18
C LEU A 71 16.75 -1.96 -4.96
N LEU A 72 17.45 -2.05 -3.83
CA LEU A 72 17.07 -1.39 -2.57
C LEU A 72 18.28 -0.71 -1.92
N ALA A 73 18.05 0.43 -1.27
CA ALA A 73 19.04 1.09 -0.43
C ALA A 73 18.83 0.67 1.04
N GLU A 74 19.89 0.16 1.67
CA GLU A 74 19.88 -0.27 3.08
C GLU A 74 19.57 0.89 4.03
N ASP A 75 20.02 2.10 3.70
CA ASP A 75 19.82 3.29 4.52
C ASP A 75 18.56 4.11 4.17
N ASP A 76 17.65 3.55 3.36
CA ASP A 76 16.37 4.19 3.05
C ASP A 76 15.46 4.21 4.31
N PRO A 77 15.10 5.40 4.82
CA PRO A 77 14.27 5.53 6.02
C PRO A 77 12.83 5.05 5.82
N PHE A 78 12.40 4.79 4.58
CA PHE A 78 11.11 4.22 4.24
C PHE A 78 11.16 2.71 3.98
N LEU A 79 12.35 2.10 4.05
CA LEU A 79 12.48 0.67 3.86
C LEU A 79 11.83 -0.06 5.04
N GLY A 80 10.75 -0.79 4.73
CA GLY A 80 10.14 -1.74 5.65
C GLY A 80 10.92 -3.06 5.69
N ALA A 81 10.20 -4.16 5.56
CA ALA A 81 10.82 -5.48 5.48
C ALA A 81 11.58 -5.67 4.15
N GLN A 82 12.79 -6.21 4.24
CA GLN A 82 13.60 -6.58 3.06
C GLN A 82 13.10 -7.91 2.47
N PRO A 83 12.92 -8.02 1.14
CA PRO A 83 12.41 -9.22 0.48
C PRO A 83 13.47 -10.32 0.30
N THR A 84 14.42 -10.45 1.24
CA THR A 84 15.61 -11.29 1.08
C THR A 84 15.26 -12.76 0.85
N SER A 85 14.34 -13.32 1.65
CA SER A 85 13.96 -14.73 1.52
C SER A 85 13.11 -14.97 0.27
N GLN A 86 12.23 -14.04 -0.10
CA GLN A 86 11.36 -14.14 -1.26
C GLN A 86 12.17 -14.08 -2.57
N CYS A 87 13.15 -13.16 -2.65
CA CYS A 87 14.06 -13.09 -3.80
C CYS A 87 14.99 -14.31 -3.85
N ALA A 88 15.55 -14.74 -2.72
CA ALA A 88 16.43 -15.93 -2.69
C ALA A 88 15.70 -17.22 -3.10
N ALA A 89 14.38 -17.30 -2.91
CA ALA A 89 13.57 -18.43 -3.32
C ALA A 89 13.31 -18.51 -4.84
N ASN A 90 13.64 -17.47 -5.61
CA ASN A 90 13.36 -17.42 -7.05
C ASN A 90 14.61 -17.09 -7.88
N PRO A 91 15.10 -18.03 -8.73
CA PRO A 91 16.30 -17.82 -9.54
C PRO A 91 16.14 -16.75 -10.62
N SER A 92 14.90 -16.34 -10.95
CA SER A 92 14.63 -15.23 -11.89
C SER A 92 14.72 -13.86 -11.23
N THR A 93 14.97 -13.79 -9.92
CA THR A 93 15.11 -12.54 -9.19
C THR A 93 16.50 -12.40 -8.61
N LEU A 94 17.02 -11.17 -8.62
CA LEU A 94 18.26 -10.81 -7.94
C LEU A 94 18.00 -9.61 -7.03
N LEU A 95 18.27 -9.75 -5.73
CA LEU A 95 18.23 -8.63 -4.80
C LEU A 95 19.60 -7.95 -4.74
N ALA A 96 19.67 -6.69 -5.16
CA ALA A 96 20.80 -5.81 -4.96
C ALA A 96 20.46 -4.85 -3.81
N LEU A 97 20.89 -5.23 -2.60
CA LEU A 97 20.83 -4.35 -1.43
C LEU A 97 22.17 -3.64 -1.29
N THR A 98 22.21 -2.36 -1.60
CA THR A 98 23.42 -1.52 -1.48
C THR A 98 23.17 -0.46 -0.42
N ARG A 99 24.23 0.17 0.10
CA ARG A 99 24.02 1.20 1.11
C ARG A 99 23.23 2.40 0.58
N ARG A 100 23.34 2.78 -0.71
CA ARG A 100 22.83 4.08 -1.23
C ARG A 100 22.11 4.01 -2.59
N GLY A 101 21.66 2.82 -3.00
CA GLY A 101 21.14 2.58 -4.36
C GLY A 101 22.26 2.17 -5.29
#